data_AF-A0A1I4HRB9-F1
#
_entry.id   AF-A0A1I4HRB9-F1
#
_cell.length_a   1.000
_cell.length_b   1.000
_cell.length_c   1.000
_cell.angle_alpha   90.00
_cell.angle_beta   90.00
_cell.angle_gamma   90.00
#
_symmetry.space_group_name_H-M   'P 1'
#
loop_
_entity.id
_entity.type
_entity.pdbx_description
1 polymer ?
#
loop_
_entity_poly.entity_id
_entity_poly.type
_entity_poly.pdbx_seq_one_letter_code
_entity_poly.pdbx_strand_id
1 'polypeptide(L)'
;MKKKINIWSFILSIICILLFFIISFSGLIDYSLMDTHPLNLVLYITLITFVLGVLGFSGIQDWKGMARSVTTLILTLGLSAFLTFVIFFGDLLS
;
A
#
# COMPACT_ATOMS: atom_id res chain seq x y z
N MET A 1 -1.50 0.01 -22.87
CA MET A 1 -2.03 -0.50 -21.58
C MET A 1 -1.18 -0.10 -20.37
N LYS A 2 0.15 -0.17 -20.44
CA LYS A 2 1.06 0.12 -19.32
C LYS A 2 0.89 1.52 -18.67
N LYS A 3 0.63 2.57 -19.46
CA LYS A 3 0.27 3.92 -18.93
C LYS A 3 -0.96 3.91 -18.02
N LYS A 4 -2.02 3.16 -18.37
CA LYS A 4 -3.23 3.04 -17.54
C LYS A 4 -2.92 2.33 -16.22
N ILE A 5 -2.11 1.27 -16.26
CA ILE A 5 -1.68 0.51 -15.08
C ILE A 5 -0.89 1.40 -14.11
N ASN A 6 0.02 2.24 -14.61
CA ASN A 6 0.77 3.18 -13.77
C ASN A 6 -0.16 4.23 -13.10
N ILE A 7 -1.17 4.73 -13.82
CA ILE A 7 -2.16 5.67 -13.26
C ILE A 7 -2.96 5.01 -12.14
N TRP A 8 -3.46 3.80 -12.38
CA TRP A 8 -4.22 3.03 -11.40
C TRP A 8 -3.39 2.66 -10.18
N SER A 9 -2.14 2.26 -10.36
CA SER A 9 -1.24 1.92 -9.23
C SER A 9 -0.99 3.12 -8.32
N PHE A 10 -0.83 4.31 -8.90
CA PHE A 10 -0.71 5.55 -8.13
C PHE A 10 -1.98 5.88 -7.34
N ILE A 11 -3.15 5.75 -7.95
CA ILE A 11 -4.44 5.98 -7.26
C ILE A 11 -4.60 4.97 -6.11
N LEU A 12 -4.30 3.70 -6.36
CA LEU A 12 -4.31 2.65 -5.35
C LEU A 12 -3.34 2.93 -4.20
N SER A 13 -2.15 3.49 -4.46
CA SER A 13 -1.22 3.85 -3.38
C SER A 13 -1.76 4.94 -2.45
N ILE A 14 -2.49 5.91 -3.00
CA ILE A 14 -3.13 6.96 -2.19
C ILE A 14 -4.27 6.36 -1.37
N ILE A 15 -5.07 5.48 -1.99
CA ILE A 15 -6.13 4.74 -1.28
C ILE A 15 -5.53 3.92 -0.14
N CYS A 16 -4.40 3.23 -0.34
CA CYS A 16 -3.73 2.47 0.72
C CYS A 16 -3.33 3.34 1.92
N ILE A 17 -2.82 4.55 1.68
CA ILE A 17 -2.48 5.50 2.75
C ILE A 17 -3.74 5.93 3.50
N LEU A 18 -4.80 6.29 2.78
CA LEU A 18 -6.07 6.68 3.40
C LEU A 18 -6.68 5.53 4.21
N LEU A 19 -6.64 4.31 3.68
CA LEU A 19 -7.14 3.11 4.36
C LEU A 19 -6.37 2.86 5.65
N PHE A 20 -5.04 3.00 5.62
CA PHE A 20 -4.19 2.92 6.80
C PHE A 20 -4.63 3.94 7.87
N PHE A 21 -4.79 5.21 7.51
CA PHE A 21 -5.24 6.24 8.45
C PHE A 21 -6.64 5.95 9.02
N ILE A 22 -7.59 5.52 8.18
CA ILE A 22 -8.95 5.19 8.63
C ILE A 22 -8.91 4.03 9.65
N ILE A 23 -8.15 2.97 9.35
CA ILE A 23 -8.05 1.80 10.23
C ILE A 23 -7.33 2.14 11.54
N SER A 24 -6.25 2.92 11.47
CA SER A 24 -5.48 3.32 12.65
C SER A 24 -6.22 4.31 13.56
N PHE A 25 -6.98 5.26 13.02
CA PHE A 25 -7.64 6.31 13.82
C PHE A 25 -9.07 5.97 14.19
N SER A 26 -9.79 5.25 13.32
CA SER A 26 -11.23 5.06 13.52
C SER A 26 -11.58 3.81 14.31
N GLY A 27 -10.61 2.90 14.55
CA GLY A 27 -10.84 1.62 15.25
C GLY A 27 -11.98 0.78 14.65
N LEU A 28 -12.35 1.08 13.40
CA LEU A 28 -13.68 0.78 12.86
C LEU A 28 -13.82 -0.68 12.39
N ILE A 29 -12.69 -1.38 12.26
CA ILE A 29 -12.67 -2.79 11.93
C ILE A 29 -12.53 -3.57 13.24
N ASP A 30 -13.68 -4.02 13.74
CA ASP A 30 -13.75 -4.96 14.85
C ASP A 30 -12.90 -6.20 14.52
N TYR A 31 -12.00 -6.54 15.45
CA TYR A 31 -11.17 -7.75 15.46
C TYR A 31 -11.98 -9.05 15.37
N SER A 32 -13.31 -8.96 15.53
CA SER A 32 -14.24 -10.08 15.54
C SER A 32 -14.61 -10.61 14.15
N LEU A 33 -14.51 -9.81 13.08
CA LEU A 33 -14.90 -10.24 11.73
C LEU A 33 -13.78 -10.93 10.94
N MET A 34 -12.54 -10.79 11.39
CA MET A 34 -11.37 -11.31 10.72
C MET A 34 -10.41 -11.78 11.80
N ASP A 35 -10.16 -13.10 11.89
CA ASP A 35 -9.19 -13.74 12.80
C ASP A 35 -7.74 -13.18 12.70
N THR A 36 -7.53 -12.14 11.91
CA THR A 36 -6.25 -11.48 11.63
C THR A 36 -6.35 -9.98 11.84
N HIS A 37 -5.31 -9.40 12.42
CA HIS A 37 -5.18 -7.97 12.67
C HIS A 37 -5.55 -7.14 11.42
N PRO A 38 -6.43 -6.12 11.51
CA PRO A 38 -6.91 -5.37 10.34
C PRO A 38 -5.79 -4.65 9.57
N LEU A 39 -4.66 -4.38 10.22
CA LEU A 39 -3.43 -3.87 9.61
C LEU A 39 -2.79 -4.87 8.62
N ASN A 40 -2.97 -6.17 8.85
CA ASN A 40 -2.44 -7.23 7.99
C ASN A 40 -3.15 -7.22 6.61
N LEU A 41 -4.46 -6.92 6.60
CA LEU A 41 -5.23 -6.72 5.36
C LEU A 41 -4.67 -5.53 4.56
N VAL A 42 -4.43 -4.40 5.24
CA VAL A 42 -3.83 -3.21 4.61
C VAL A 42 -2.46 -3.54 4.02
N LEU A 43 -1.66 -4.35 4.72
CA LEU A 43 -0.36 -4.83 4.27
C LEU A 43 -0.49 -5.63 2.97
N TYR A 44 -1.40 -6.61 2.90
CA TYR A 44 -1.63 -7.37 1.67
C TYR A 44 -2.04 -6.48 0.48
N ILE A 45 -2.95 -5.51 0.69
CA ILE A 45 -3.36 -4.58 -0.36
C ILE A 45 -2.19 -3.69 -0.80
N THR A 46 -1.37 -3.20 0.14
CA THR A 46 -0.19 -2.40 -0.19
C THR A 46 0.82 -3.20 -1.02
N LEU A 47 1.02 -4.47 -0.69
CA LEU A 47 1.96 -5.36 -1.38
C LEU A 47 1.50 -5.66 -2.81
N ILE A 48 0.20 -5.94 -3.01
CA ILE A 48 -0.40 -6.07 -4.34
C ILE A 48 -0.22 -4.78 -5.14
N THR A 49 -0.48 -3.62 -4.52
CA THR A 49 -0.32 -2.32 -5.15
C THR A 49 1.13 -2.03 -5.53
N PHE A 50 2.09 -2.44 -4.69
CA PHE A 50 3.51 -2.34 -4.97
C PHE A 50 3.89 -3.15 -6.22
N VAL A 51 3.45 -4.41 -6.31
CA VAL A 51 3.70 -5.26 -7.49
C VAL A 51 3.10 -4.64 -8.75
N LEU A 52 1.87 -4.13 -8.70
CA LEU A 52 1.25 -3.41 -9.82
C LEU A 52 2.02 -2.14 -10.20
N GLY A 53 2.54 -1.42 -9.21
CA GLY A 53 3.43 -0.27 -9.40
C GLY A 53 4.71 -0.63 -10.14
N VAL A 54 5.37 -1.73 -9.77
CA VAL A 54 6.58 -2.24 -10.44
C VAL A 54 6.27 -2.65 -11.87
N LEU A 55 5.16 -3.36 -12.10
CA LEU A 55 4.74 -3.75 -13.44
C LEU A 55 4.41 -2.53 -14.32
N GLY A 56 3.78 -1.51 -13.72
CA GLY A 56 3.49 -0.22 -14.34
C GLY A 56 4.75 0.59 -14.69
N PHE A 57 5.83 0.42 -13.92
CA PHE A 57 7.11 1.11 -14.12
C PHE A 57 7.79 0.71 -15.44
N SER A 58 7.76 -0.58 -15.81
CA SER A 58 8.44 -1.12 -17.01
C SER A 58 7.92 -0.57 -18.36
N GLY A 59 6.85 0.22 -18.36
CA GLY A 59 6.17 0.69 -19.57
C GLY A 59 6.19 2.18 -19.81
N ILE A 60 7.02 2.92 -19.08
CA ILE A 60 6.98 4.37 -19.06
C ILE A 60 8.06 4.93 -19.99
N GLN A 61 7.65 5.79 -20.92
CA GLN A 61 8.55 6.54 -21.80
C GLN A 61 8.64 8.02 -21.44
N ASP A 62 7.74 8.54 -20.59
CA ASP A 62 7.69 9.96 -20.23
C ASP A 62 8.23 10.21 -18.82
N TRP A 63 9.02 11.27 -18.65
CA TRP A 63 9.55 11.71 -17.35
C TRP A 63 8.44 11.88 -16.30
N LYS A 64 7.32 12.52 -16.67
CA LYS A 64 6.17 12.71 -15.76
C LYS A 64 5.58 11.37 -15.29
N GLY A 65 5.53 10.37 -16.17
CA GLY A 65 5.08 9.03 -15.81
C GLY A 65 6.06 8.34 -14.87
N MET A 66 7.36 8.58 -15.08
CA MET A 66 8.43 7.96 -14.30
C MET A 66 8.42 8.50 -12.87
N ALA A 67 8.35 9.82 -12.70
CA ALA A 67 8.21 10.44 -11.38
C ALA A 67 7.01 9.88 -10.62
N ARG A 68 5.83 9.80 -11.25
CA ARG A 68 4.61 9.26 -10.65
C ARG A 68 4.78 7.79 -10.19
N SER A 69 5.41 6.97 -11.01
CA SER A 69 5.62 5.55 -10.71
C SER A 69 6.63 5.35 -9.59
N VAL A 70 7.73 6.12 -9.61
CA VAL A 70 8.73 6.13 -8.53
C VAL A 70 8.10 6.56 -7.21
N THR A 71 7.28 7.63 -7.21
CA THR A 71 6.53 8.03 -6.01
C THR A 71 5.60 6.92 -5.52
N THR A 72 4.88 6.24 -6.42
CA THR A 72 4.02 5.09 -6.07
C THR A 72 4.83 4.00 -5.37
N LEU A 73 5.99 3.65 -5.93
CA LEU A 73 6.88 2.62 -5.37
C LEU A 73 7.41 3.03 -4.00
N ILE A 74 7.91 4.25 -3.84
CA ILE A 74 8.42 4.76 -2.56
C ILE A 74 7.32 4.75 -1.50
N LEU A 75 6.12 5.23 -1.84
CA LEU A 75 5.00 5.28 -0.91
C LEU A 75 4.53 3.89 -0.49
N THR A 76 4.34 2.98 -1.45
CA THR A 76 3.88 1.62 -1.15
C THR A 76 4.92 0.80 -0.42
N LEU A 77 6.21 0.94 -0.77
CA LEU A 77 7.31 0.26 -0.08
C LEU A 77 7.53 0.81 1.33
N GLY A 78 7.49 2.14 1.50
CA GLY A 78 7.56 2.77 2.81
C GLY A 78 6.39 2.38 3.72
N LEU A 79 5.15 2.40 3.18
CA LEU A 79 3.97 1.99 3.93
C LEU A 79 4.00 0.49 4.27
N SER A 80 4.44 -0.37 3.34
CA SER A 80 4.65 -1.80 3.58
C SER A 80 5.66 -2.05 4.70
N ALA A 81 6.81 -1.38 4.66
CA ALA A 81 7.85 -1.53 5.68
C ALA A 81 7.36 -1.06 7.06
N PHE A 82 6.66 0.08 7.10
CA PHE A 82 6.06 0.59 8.32
C PHE A 82 5.00 -0.35 8.90
N LEU A 83 4.08 -0.86 8.07
CA LEU A 83 3.06 -1.82 8.49
C LEU A 83 3.69 -3.11 9.02
N THR A 84 4.71 -3.63 8.32
CA THR A 84 5.43 -4.83 8.76
C THR A 84 6.08 -4.59 10.12
N PHE A 85 6.72 -3.43 10.33
CA PHE A 85 7.32 -3.06 11.60
C PHE A 85 6.27 -2.99 12.72
N VAL A 86 5.15 -2.31 12.49
CA VAL A 86 4.08 -2.15 13.49
C VAL A 86 3.45 -3.50 13.84
N ILE A 87 3.18 -4.36 12.86
CA ILE A 87 2.60 -5.69 13.11
C ILE A 87 3.60 -6.56 13.86
N PHE A 88 4.85 -6.62 13.41
CA PHE A 88 5.88 -7.47 14.04
C PHE A 88 6.17 -7.05 15.48
N PHE A 89 6.33 -5.75 15.75
CA PHE A 89 6.54 -5.27 17.12
C PHE A 89 5.26 -5.26 17.95
N GLY A 90 4.10 -5.05 17.33
CA GLY A 90 2.80 -5.17 17.99
C GLY A 90 2.54 -6.58 18.50
N ASP A 91 2.80 -7.60 17.67
CA ASP A 91 2.68 -9.01 18.05
C ASP A 91 3.71 -9.41 19.12
N LEU A 92 4.90 -8.81 19.13
CA LEU A 92 5.92 -9.07 20.17
C LEU A 92 5.61 -8.42 21.52
N LEU A 93 4.84 -7.33 21.53
CA LEU A 93 4.46 -6.58 22.74
C LEU A 93 3.09 -6.99 23.30
N SER A 94 2.33 -7.82 22.58
CA SER A 94 1.05 -8.40 23.01
C SER A 94 1.23 -9.69 23.78
#